data_AF-A0A316RVZ7-F1
#
_entry.id   AF-A0A316RVZ7-F1
#
_cell.length_a   1.000
_cell.length_b   1.000
_cell.length_c   1.000
_cell.angle_alpha   90.00
_cell.angle_beta   90.00
_cell.angle_gamma   90.00
#
_symmetry.space_group_name_H-M   'P 1'
#
loop_
_entity.id
_entity.type
_entity.pdbx_description
1 polymer ?
#
loop_
_entity_poly.entity_id
_entity_poly.type
_entity_poly.pdbx_seq_one_letter_code
_entity_poly.pdbx_strand_id
1 'polypeptide(L)'
;MNRLFDKTIVLACCLTAAAGLPVDAGLVAAACAAVALCAFAEAVRGEGALRASEAAAFAYIAASILAAPVVPFSPLALYDVARGCSREHVWPLIAAGALLAASIAVHARAGAFGARQAALVALFALVTTLLSLRTTELERERKRMQNTRDDLQERALRLEERNRDLASRQEYEVELATLAERARIAREIHDNVGHQLTR
;
A
#
# COMPACT_ATOMS: atom_id res chain seq x y z
N MET A 1 4.82 4.43 6.48
CA MET A 1 5.48 5.71 6.78
C MET A 1 4.79 6.86 6.04
N ASN A 2 4.61 6.77 4.72
CA ASN A 2 3.90 7.80 3.93
C ASN A 2 2.50 8.12 4.48
N ARG A 3 1.74 7.12 4.93
CA ARG A 3 0.41 7.31 5.55
C ARG A 3 0.41 8.19 6.80
N LEU A 4 1.36 7.97 7.71
CA LEU A 4 1.48 8.76 8.94
C LEU A 4 1.85 10.20 8.59
N PHE A 5 2.73 10.39 7.60
CA PHE A 5 3.10 11.71 7.12
C PHE A 5 1.88 12.45 6.53
N ASP A 6 1.11 11.81 5.67
CA ASP A 6 -0.12 12.39 5.12
C ASP A 6 -1.12 12.77 6.24
N LYS A 7 -1.34 11.87 7.20
CA LYS A 7 -2.23 12.12 8.34
C LYS A 7 -1.76 13.29 9.21
N THR A 8 -0.46 13.48 9.39
CA THR A 8 0.07 14.66 10.09
C THR A 8 -0.15 15.96 9.31
N ILE A 9 -0.02 15.92 7.98
CA ILE A 9 -0.34 17.08 7.12
C ILE A 9 -1.83 17.41 7.22
N VAL A 10 -2.69 16.40 7.09
CA VAL A 10 -4.16 16.56 7.18
C VAL A 10 -4.57 17.08 8.55
N LEU A 11 -3.95 16.60 9.63
CA LEU A 11 -4.18 17.11 10.97
C LEU A 11 -3.80 18.59 11.10
N ALA A 12 -2.64 19.00 10.57
CA ALA A 12 -2.24 20.40 10.55
C ALA A 12 -3.25 21.25 9.76
N CYS A 13 -3.73 20.76 8.62
CA CYS A 13 -4.80 21.40 7.86
C CYS A 13 -6.10 21.54 8.68
N CYS A 14 -6.54 20.49 9.37
CA CYS A 14 -7.73 20.53 10.23
C CYS A 14 -7.58 21.56 11.36
N LEU A 15 -6.40 21.66 11.98
CA LEU A 15 -6.10 22.67 12.99
C LEU A 15 -6.17 24.09 12.41
N THR A 16 -5.68 24.31 11.19
CA THR A 16 -5.81 25.61 10.52
C THR A 16 -7.25 25.96 10.14
N ALA A 17 -8.09 24.97 9.81
CA ALA A 17 -9.52 25.18 9.58
C ALA A 17 -10.29 25.50 10.88
N ALA A 18 -9.85 24.92 11.99
CA ALA A 18 -10.38 25.22 13.32
C ALA A 18 -9.88 26.57 13.87
N ALA A 19 -8.82 27.15 13.29
CA ALA A 19 -8.28 28.42 13.72
C ALA A 19 -9.33 29.54 13.59
N GLY A 20 -9.59 30.24 14.70
CA GLY A 20 -10.60 31.29 14.77
C GLY A 20 -11.99 30.83 15.23
N LEU A 21 -12.18 29.55 15.54
CA LEU A 21 -13.32 29.08 16.33
C LEU A 21 -13.04 29.28 17.84
N PRO A 22 -14.07 29.50 18.66
CA PRO A 22 -13.91 29.51 20.11
C PRO A 22 -13.41 28.14 20.58
N VAL A 23 -12.37 28.13 21.42
CA VAL A 23 -11.85 26.90 22.01
C VAL A 23 -12.76 26.51 23.18
N ASP A 24 -13.72 25.64 22.90
CA ASP A 24 -14.62 25.05 23.88
C ASP A 24 -14.29 23.56 24.10
N ALA A 25 -14.89 22.96 25.14
CA ALA A 25 -14.70 21.54 25.42
C ALA A 25 -15.15 20.65 24.25
N GLY A 26 -16.13 21.10 23.47
CA GLY A 26 -16.62 20.40 22.28
C GLY A 26 -15.57 20.28 21.18
N LEU A 27 -14.87 21.37 20.87
CA LEU A 27 -13.81 21.40 19.86
C LEU A 27 -12.61 20.54 20.26
N VAL A 28 -12.21 20.60 21.53
CA VAL A 28 -11.13 19.76 22.06
C VAL A 28 -11.52 18.28 22.03
N ALA A 29 -12.75 17.95 22.46
CA ALA A 29 -13.25 16.58 22.41
C ALA A 29 -13.32 16.05 20.97
N ALA A 30 -13.77 16.87 20.01
CA ALA A 30 -13.78 16.52 18.59
C ALA A 30 -12.37 16.26 18.05
N ALA A 31 -11.40 17.13 18.37
CA ALA A 31 -10.01 16.94 17.99
C ALA A 31 -9.44 15.63 18.57
N CYS A 32 -9.63 15.38 19.86
CA CYS A 32 -9.17 14.16 20.53
C CYS A 32 -9.82 12.92 19.93
N ALA A 33 -11.12 12.95 19.64
CA ALA A 33 -11.83 11.85 19.01
C ALA A 33 -11.29 11.56 17.59
N ALA A 34 -11.08 12.60 16.78
CA ALA A 34 -10.50 12.46 15.44
C ALA A 34 -9.08 11.84 15.48
N VAL A 35 -8.24 12.29 16.41
CA VAL A 35 -6.89 11.73 16.60
C VAL A 35 -6.95 10.29 17.10
N ALA A 36 -7.82 9.98 18.05
CA ALA A 36 -7.99 8.63 18.57
C ALA A 36 -8.45 7.65 17.48
N LEU A 37 -9.40 8.05 16.64
CA LEU A 37 -9.86 7.27 15.49
C LEU A 37 -8.75 7.06 14.45
N CYS A 38 -8.00 8.12 14.15
CA CYS A 38 -6.86 8.07 13.24
C CYS A 38 -5.76 7.11 13.74
N ALA A 39 -5.47 7.14 15.05
CA ALA A 39 -4.53 6.24 15.69
C ALA A 39 -5.04 4.80 15.71
N PHE A 40 -6.33 4.59 15.99
CA PHE A 40 -6.97 3.28 15.93
C PHE A 40 -6.87 2.66 14.52
N ALA A 41 -7.08 3.45 13.48
CA ALA A 41 -6.97 3.03 12.08
C ALA A 41 -5.54 2.62 11.64
N GLU A 42 -4.50 3.04 12.38
CA GLU A 42 -3.11 2.63 12.15
C GLU A 42 -2.67 1.48 13.09
N ALA A 43 -3.19 1.44 14.31
CA ALA A 43 -2.82 0.45 15.32
C ALA A 43 -3.34 -0.96 14.97
N VAL A 44 -4.54 -1.05 14.39
CA VAL A 44 -5.17 -2.34 14.13
C VAL A 44 -4.89 -2.81 12.69
N ARG A 45 -4.35 -4.02 12.54
CA ARG A 45 -4.02 -4.64 11.25
C ARG A 45 -4.99 -5.80 10.97
N GLY A 46 -5.60 -5.81 9.78
CA GLY A 46 -6.48 -6.88 9.31
C GLY A 46 -7.66 -6.35 8.51
N GLU A 47 -8.30 -7.20 7.70
CA GLU A 47 -9.45 -6.81 6.86
C GLU A 47 -10.68 -6.42 7.69
N GLY A 48 -10.98 -7.17 8.76
CA GLY A 48 -12.07 -6.84 9.68
C GLY A 48 -11.84 -5.53 10.45
N ALA A 49 -10.58 -5.25 10.79
CA ALA A 49 -10.18 -4.01 11.45
C ALA A 49 -10.27 -2.79 10.52
N LEU A 50 -9.95 -2.97 9.23
CA LEU A 50 -10.10 -1.93 8.23
C LEU A 50 -11.57 -1.50 8.12
N ARG A 51 -12.49 -2.47 8.05
CA ARG A 51 -13.94 -2.19 8.03
C ARG A 51 -14.43 -1.50 9.30
N ALA A 52 -13.93 -1.90 10.47
CA ALA A 52 -14.26 -1.24 11.74
C ALA A 52 -13.75 0.21 11.76
N SER A 53 -12.54 0.47 11.26
CA SER A 53 -11.98 1.82 11.16
C SER A 53 -12.74 2.70 10.17
N GLU A 54 -13.17 2.14 9.03
CA GLU A 54 -14.00 2.82 8.04
C GLU A 54 -15.37 3.16 8.60
N ALA A 55 -16.00 2.22 9.31
CA ALA A 55 -17.28 2.45 9.98
C ALA A 55 -17.18 3.52 11.07
N ALA A 56 -16.09 3.53 11.84
CA ALA A 56 -15.85 4.54 12.87
C ALA A 56 -15.59 5.93 12.26
N ALA A 57 -14.85 6.00 11.16
CA ALA A 57 -14.64 7.24 10.41
C ALA A 57 -15.95 7.76 9.80
N PHE A 58 -16.78 6.86 9.25
CA PHE A 58 -18.10 7.21 8.73
C PHE A 58 -19.03 7.71 9.83
N ALA A 59 -19.04 7.05 11.00
CA ALA A 59 -19.80 7.49 12.16
C ALA A 59 -19.37 8.88 12.65
N TYR A 60 -18.06 9.17 12.62
CA TYR A 60 -17.53 10.49 12.95
C TYR A 60 -18.03 11.57 11.97
N ILE A 61 -18.03 11.28 10.67
CA ILE A 61 -18.56 12.19 9.64
C ILE A 61 -20.07 12.38 9.81
N ALA A 62 -20.83 11.32 10.11
CA ALA A 62 -22.25 11.42 10.40
C ALA A 62 -22.55 12.28 11.63
N ALA A 63 -21.75 12.15 12.70
CA ALA A 63 -21.85 12.97 13.91
C ALA A 63 -21.62 14.47 13.63
N SER A 64 -20.89 14.80 12.57
CA SER A 64 -20.66 16.20 12.17
C SER A 64 -21.93 16.96 11.77
N ILE A 65 -23.02 16.26 11.44
CA ILE A 65 -24.33 16.88 11.17
C ILE A 65 -24.95 17.43 12.46
N LEU A 66 -24.68 16.79 13.60
CA LEU A 66 -25.29 17.12 14.89
C LEU A 66 -24.44 18.11 15.69
N ALA A 67 -23.12 18.06 15.53
CA ALA A 67 -22.17 18.80 16.34
C ALA A 67 -21.23 19.64 15.48
N ALA A 68 -21.39 20.96 15.60
CA ALA A 68 -20.58 21.95 14.90
C ALA A 68 -19.05 21.73 15.09
N PRO A 69 -18.54 21.49 16.32
CA PRO A 69 -17.10 21.37 16.54
C PRO A 69 -16.43 20.17 15.84
N VAL A 70 -17.21 19.20 15.34
CA VAL A 70 -16.74 17.99 14.65
C VAL A 70 -16.36 18.28 13.19
N VAL A 71 -17.03 19.27 12.57
CA VAL A 71 -16.87 19.62 11.15
C VAL A 71 -15.42 19.91 10.73
N PRO A 72 -14.60 20.73 11.43
CA PRO A 72 -13.25 21.06 10.99
C PRO A 72 -12.28 19.85 10.96
N PHE A 73 -12.55 18.81 11.75
CA PHE A 73 -11.73 17.60 11.82
C PHE A 73 -12.24 16.45 10.94
N SER A 74 -13.38 16.64 10.28
CA SER A 74 -13.97 15.66 9.37
C SER A 74 -13.07 15.27 8.17
N PRO A 75 -12.18 16.14 7.61
CA PRO A 75 -11.27 15.69 6.57
C PRO A 75 -10.37 14.54 7.03
N LEU A 76 -9.97 14.51 8.31
CA LEU A 76 -9.14 13.44 8.86
C LEU A 76 -9.87 12.09 8.83
N ALA A 77 -11.15 12.07 9.18
CA ALA A 77 -11.99 10.86 9.05
C ALA A 77 -12.23 10.50 7.58
N LEU A 78 -12.37 11.49 6.70
CA LEU A 78 -12.55 11.27 5.26
C LEU A 78 -11.32 10.62 4.62
N TYR A 79 -10.10 10.87 5.14
CA TYR A 79 -8.88 10.17 4.73
C TYR A 79 -9.01 8.65 4.92
N ASP A 80 -9.50 8.22 6.09
CA ASP A 80 -9.62 6.79 6.41
C ASP A 80 -10.72 6.11 5.57
N VAL A 81 -11.81 6.81 5.26
CA VAL A 81 -12.84 6.31 4.30
C VAL A 81 -12.26 6.22 2.88
N ALA A 82 -11.55 7.25 2.43
CA ALA A 82 -10.92 7.28 1.11
C ALA A 82 -9.83 6.20 0.95
N ARG A 83 -9.19 5.79 2.03
CA ARG A 83 -8.20 4.70 2.06
C ARG A 83 -8.83 3.34 1.75
N GLY A 84 -10.04 3.09 2.24
CA GLY A 84 -10.82 1.87 1.96
C GLY A 84 -11.33 1.81 0.51
N CYS A 85 -11.34 2.95 -0.19
CA CYS A 85 -11.88 3.07 -1.53
C CYS A 85 -11.09 2.19 -2.52
N SER A 86 -11.76 1.17 -3.03
CA SER A 86 -11.31 0.40 -4.20
C SER A 86 -12.03 0.90 -5.44
N ARG A 87 -11.49 0.59 -6.62
CA ARG A 87 -12.11 0.96 -7.92
C ARG A 87 -13.55 0.44 -8.07
N GLU A 88 -13.92 -0.57 -7.29
CA GLU A 88 -15.23 -1.23 -7.31
C GLU A 88 -16.18 -0.71 -6.21
N HIS A 89 -15.68 -0.04 -5.17
CA HIS A 89 -16.47 0.38 -4.00
C HIS A 89 -16.27 1.88 -3.69
N VAL A 90 -16.76 2.74 -4.58
CA VAL A 90 -16.68 4.21 -4.44
C VAL A 90 -17.85 4.81 -3.64
N TRP A 91 -18.94 4.05 -3.49
CA TRP A 91 -20.14 4.47 -2.76
C TRP A 91 -19.89 5.02 -1.34
N PRO A 92 -19.08 4.39 -0.45
CA PRO A 92 -18.85 4.91 0.89
C PRO A 92 -18.16 6.28 0.87
N LEU A 93 -17.25 6.52 -0.08
CA LEU A 93 -16.59 7.81 -0.26
C LEU A 93 -17.57 8.90 -0.71
N ILE A 94 -18.46 8.57 -1.66
CA ILE A 94 -19.50 9.49 -2.13
C ILE A 94 -20.48 9.81 -0.98
N ALA A 95 -20.91 8.80 -0.23
CA ALA A 95 -21.80 8.97 0.90
C ALA A 95 -21.17 9.84 2.00
N ALA A 96 -19.91 9.58 2.35
CA ALA A 96 -19.16 10.38 3.33
C ALA A 96 -18.97 11.82 2.85
N GLY A 97 -18.63 12.02 1.57
CA GLY A 97 -18.51 13.35 0.97
C GLY A 97 -19.83 14.12 0.95
N ALA A 98 -20.95 13.44 0.65
CA ALA A 98 -22.28 14.04 0.68
C ALA A 98 -22.72 14.42 2.10
N LEU A 99 -22.46 13.56 3.09
CA LEU A 99 -22.72 13.85 4.50
C LEU A 99 -21.91 15.05 4.99
N LEU A 100 -20.64 15.14 4.60
CA LEU A 100 -19.80 16.27 4.92
C LEU A 100 -20.28 17.57 4.26
N ALA A 101 -20.66 17.52 2.97
CA ALA A 101 -21.23 18.68 2.30
C ALA A 101 -22.54 19.15 2.97
N ALA A 102 -23.39 18.21 3.38
CA ALA A 102 -24.61 18.49 4.12
C ALA A 102 -24.31 19.11 5.49
N SER A 103 -23.35 18.58 6.25
CA SER A 103 -22.99 19.14 7.57
C SER A 103 -22.43 20.56 7.47
N ILE A 104 -21.58 20.83 6.46
CA ILE A 104 -21.10 22.19 6.16
C ILE A 104 -22.29 23.11 5.84
N ALA A 105 -23.24 22.68 5.00
CA ALA A 105 -24.38 23.50 4.62
C ALA A 105 -25.33 23.81 5.80
N VAL A 106 -25.60 22.82 6.65
CA VAL A 106 -26.45 22.98 7.84
C VAL A 106 -25.83 23.99 8.80
N HIS A 107 -24.54 23.85 9.11
CA HIS A 107 -23.88 24.72 10.08
C HIS A 107 -23.56 26.11 9.53
N ALA A 108 -23.29 26.23 8.22
CA ALA A 108 -23.18 27.54 7.57
C ALA A 108 -24.50 28.30 7.62
N ARG A 109 -25.64 27.61 7.45
CA ARG A 109 -26.98 28.22 7.59
C ARG A 109 -27.32 28.58 9.03
N ALA A 110 -26.90 27.76 9.99
CA ALA A 110 -27.08 28.03 11.41
C ALA A 110 -26.16 29.16 11.94
N GLY A 111 -25.22 29.65 11.13
CA GLY A 111 -24.28 30.70 11.52
C GLY A 111 -23.19 30.24 12.50
N ALA A 112 -22.98 28.92 12.64
CA ALA A 112 -22.00 28.37 13.58
C ALA A 112 -20.55 28.67 13.15
N PHE A 113 -20.29 28.76 11.85
CA PHE A 113 -18.98 29.12 11.28
C PHE A 113 -19.15 30.00 10.04
N GLY A 114 -18.14 30.83 9.76
CA GLY A 114 -18.14 31.73 8.60
C GLY A 114 -17.86 31.02 7.27
N ALA A 115 -18.18 31.69 6.16
CA ALA A 115 -17.94 31.19 4.81
C ALA A 115 -16.47 30.78 4.55
N ARG A 116 -15.52 31.49 5.18
CA ARG A 116 -14.09 31.15 5.12
C ARG A 116 -13.80 29.76 5.72
N GLN A 117 -14.39 29.44 6.87
CA GLN A 117 -14.19 28.15 7.55
C GLN A 117 -14.82 27.02 6.73
N ALA A 118 -16.04 27.22 6.24
CA ALA A 118 -16.68 26.28 5.32
C ALA A 118 -15.83 25.99 4.07
N ALA A 119 -15.27 27.04 3.45
CA ALA A 119 -14.39 26.91 2.29
C ALA A 119 -13.09 26.15 2.61
N LEU A 120 -12.46 26.42 3.77
CA LEU A 120 -11.26 25.70 4.20
C LEU A 120 -11.55 24.21 4.44
N VAL A 121 -12.65 23.87 5.12
CA VAL A 121 -13.02 22.46 5.36
C VAL A 121 -13.31 21.74 4.04
N ALA A 122 -14.04 22.36 3.12
CA ALA A 122 -14.31 21.79 1.80
C ALA A 122 -13.03 21.59 0.98
N LEU A 123 -12.13 22.58 0.98
CA LEU A 123 -10.84 22.50 0.31
C LEU A 123 -9.98 21.37 0.90
N PHE A 124 -9.87 21.29 2.22
CA PHE A 124 -9.08 20.25 2.87
C PHE A 124 -9.70 18.87 2.71
N ALA A 125 -11.02 18.74 2.68
CA ALA A 125 -11.67 17.47 2.32
C ALA A 125 -11.26 17.00 0.92
N LEU A 126 -11.24 17.91 -0.06
CA LEU A 126 -10.79 17.60 -1.43
C LEU A 126 -9.29 17.24 -1.48
N VAL A 127 -8.43 18.02 -0.83
CA VAL A 127 -6.99 17.70 -0.77
C VAL A 127 -6.75 16.35 -0.09
N THR A 128 -7.48 16.07 0.99
CA THR A 128 -7.31 14.85 1.78
C THR A 128 -7.73 13.61 1.00
N THR A 129 -8.85 13.68 0.27
CA THR A 129 -9.29 12.60 -0.61
C THR A 129 -8.28 12.33 -1.73
N LEU A 130 -7.77 13.37 -2.39
CA LEU A 130 -6.74 13.22 -3.41
C LEU A 130 -5.46 12.61 -2.84
N LEU A 131 -5.00 13.07 -1.67
CA LEU A 131 -3.79 12.58 -1.03
C LEU A 131 -3.94 11.11 -0.65
N SER A 132 -5.07 10.72 -0.06
CA SER A 132 -5.37 9.32 0.25
C SER A 132 -5.33 8.43 -0.99
N LEU A 133 -6.01 8.85 -2.07
CA LEU A 133 -6.02 8.08 -3.32
C LEU A 133 -4.60 7.93 -3.88
N ARG A 134 -3.83 9.02 -3.97
CA ARG A 134 -2.44 8.98 -4.44
C ARG A 134 -1.55 8.07 -3.60
N THR A 135 -1.67 8.13 -2.28
CA THR A 135 -0.87 7.29 -1.39
C THR A 135 -1.24 5.81 -1.51
N THR A 136 -2.53 5.49 -1.65
CA THR A 136 -2.95 4.10 -1.90
C THR A 136 -2.47 3.57 -3.25
N GLU A 137 -2.49 4.37 -4.31
CA GLU A 137 -1.95 4.00 -5.62
C GLU A 137 -0.44 3.74 -5.55
N LEU A 138 0.29 4.68 -4.94
CA LEU A 138 1.75 4.58 -4.79
C LEU A 138 2.16 3.33 -4.00
N GLU A 139 1.44 3.00 -2.94
CA GLU A 139 1.72 1.79 -2.15
C GLU A 139 1.41 0.51 -2.92
N ARG A 140 0.32 0.49 -3.71
CA ARG A 140 -0.03 -0.65 -4.57
C ARG A 140 1.04 -0.85 -5.64
N GLU A 141 1.49 0.21 -6.29
CA GLU A 141 2.53 0.16 -7.32
C GLU A 141 3.87 -0.28 -6.73
N ARG A 142 4.28 0.27 -5.58
CA ARG A 142 5.50 -0.14 -4.90
C ARG A 142 5.47 -1.61 -4.52
N LYS A 143 4.33 -2.12 -4.03
CA LYS A 143 4.17 -3.54 -3.70
C LYS A 143 4.24 -4.41 -4.96
N ARG A 144 3.65 -3.98 -6.08
CA ARG A 144 3.77 -4.69 -7.37
C ARG A 144 5.23 -4.74 -7.83
N MET A 145 5.94 -3.62 -7.78
CA MET A 145 7.35 -3.55 -8.16
C MET A 145 8.21 -4.48 -7.30
N GLN A 146 7.97 -4.53 -5.98
CA GLN A 146 8.65 -5.45 -5.06
C GLN A 146 8.38 -6.91 -5.44
N ASN A 147 7.11 -7.29 -5.61
CA ASN A 147 6.74 -8.65 -6.00
C ASN A 147 7.35 -9.06 -7.35
N THR A 148 7.34 -8.17 -8.34
CA THR A 148 7.95 -8.44 -9.66
C THR A 148 9.46 -8.61 -9.54
N ARG A 149 10.13 -7.80 -8.71
CA ARG A 149 11.56 -7.93 -8.46
C ARG A 149 11.89 -9.26 -7.79
N ASP A 150 11.11 -9.67 -6.80
CA ASP A 150 11.30 -10.94 -6.09
C ASP A 150 11.11 -12.14 -7.04
N ASP A 151 10.06 -12.12 -7.88
CA ASP A 151 9.81 -13.15 -8.91
C ASP A 151 10.93 -13.20 -9.96
N LEU A 152 11.44 -12.04 -10.40
CA LEU A 152 12.59 -12.00 -11.32
C LEU A 152 13.85 -12.59 -10.68
N GLN A 153 14.11 -12.29 -9.41
CA GLN A 153 15.26 -12.83 -8.68
C GLN A 153 15.13 -14.34 -8.48
N GLU A 154 13.93 -14.83 -8.16
CA GLU A 154 13.66 -16.28 -8.06
C GLU A 154 13.89 -16.99 -9.39
N ARG A 155 13.41 -16.42 -10.50
CA ARG A 155 13.63 -16.98 -11.84
C ARG A 155 15.09 -16.97 -12.25
N ALA A 156 15.83 -15.90 -11.94
CA ALA A 156 17.26 -15.81 -12.21
C ALA A 156 18.05 -16.91 -11.49
N LEU A 157 17.76 -17.15 -10.21
CA LEU A 157 18.38 -18.22 -9.43
C LEU A 157 18.06 -19.61 -10.00
N ARG A 158 16.79 -19.86 -10.37
CA ARG A 158 16.40 -21.13 -11.02
C ARG A 158 17.10 -21.35 -12.35
N LEU A 159 17.28 -20.29 -13.15
CA LEU A 159 18.01 -20.38 -14.41
C LEU A 159 19.50 -20.65 -14.20
N GLU A 160 20.11 -20.01 -13.21
CA GLU A 160 21.51 -20.26 -12.85
C GLU A 160 21.75 -21.70 -12.40
N GLU A 161 20.86 -22.23 -11.56
CA GLU A 161 20.91 -23.63 -11.12
C GLU A 161 20.77 -24.61 -12.30
N ARG A 162 19.83 -24.36 -13.22
CA ARG A 162 19.68 -25.17 -14.44
C ARG A 162 20.89 -25.10 -15.34
N ASN A 163 21.52 -23.93 -15.47
CA ASN A 163 22.73 -23.77 -16.27
C ASN A 163 23.89 -24.58 -15.67
N ARG A 164 24.06 -24.55 -14.34
CA ARG A 164 25.07 -25.37 -13.65
C ARG A 164 24.82 -26.87 -13.80
N ASP A 165 23.57 -27.33 -13.70
CA ASP A 165 23.20 -28.73 -13.95
C ASP A 165 23.57 -29.13 -15.38
N LEU A 166 23.21 -28.32 -16.39
CA LEU A 166 23.57 -28.59 -17.78
C LEU A 166 25.08 -28.61 -18.02
N ALA A 167 25.82 -27.65 -17.47
CA ALA A 167 27.28 -27.61 -17.57
C ALA A 167 27.91 -28.87 -16.96
N SER A 168 27.46 -29.30 -15.78
CA SER A 168 27.97 -30.52 -15.12
C SER A 168 27.69 -31.79 -15.94
N ARG A 169 26.53 -31.88 -16.60
CA ARG A 169 26.20 -33.00 -17.48
C ARG A 169 27.07 -33.01 -18.73
N GLN A 170 27.31 -31.84 -19.32
CA GLN A 170 28.19 -31.71 -20.47
C GLN A 170 29.63 -32.13 -20.13
N GLU A 171 30.15 -31.71 -18.98
CA GLU A 171 31.48 -32.12 -18.50
C GLU A 171 31.56 -33.64 -18.33
N TYR A 172 30.54 -34.25 -17.73
CA TYR A 172 30.45 -35.70 -17.56
C TYR A 172 30.42 -36.46 -18.90
N GLU A 173 29.66 -35.98 -19.88
CA GLU A 173 29.63 -36.58 -21.23
C GLU A 173 31.00 -36.49 -21.93
N VAL A 174 31.72 -35.38 -21.78
CA VAL A 174 33.08 -35.20 -22.32
C VAL A 174 34.07 -36.16 -21.65
N GLU A 175 33.98 -36.34 -20.34
CA GLU A 175 34.83 -37.30 -19.61
C GLU A 175 34.57 -38.74 -20.08
N LEU A 176 33.30 -39.14 -20.21
CA LEU A 176 32.93 -40.46 -20.73
C LEU A 176 33.45 -40.68 -22.15
N ALA A 177 33.30 -39.70 -23.05
CA ALA A 177 33.84 -39.78 -24.40
C ALA A 177 35.37 -39.94 -24.40
N THR A 178 36.06 -39.20 -23.52
CA THR A 178 37.52 -39.28 -23.36
C THR A 178 37.96 -40.65 -22.85
N LEU A 179 37.23 -41.24 -21.89
CA LEU A 179 37.52 -42.58 -21.38
C LEU A 179 37.26 -43.66 -22.45
N ALA A 180 36.18 -43.55 -23.21
CA ALA A 180 35.88 -44.45 -24.32
C ALA A 180 36.96 -44.41 -25.41
N GLU A 181 37.46 -43.20 -25.71
CA GLU A 181 38.59 -42.97 -26.61
C GLU A 181 39.86 -43.68 -26.12
N ARG A 182 40.23 -43.47 -24.85
CA ARG A 182 41.40 -44.13 -24.23
C ARG A 182 41.28 -45.66 -24.27
N ALA A 183 40.10 -46.21 -23.98
CA ALA A 183 39.85 -47.65 -24.04
C ALA A 183 39.96 -48.19 -25.47
N ARG A 184 39.53 -47.42 -26.48
CA ARG A 184 39.70 -47.79 -27.89
C ARG A 184 41.17 -47.82 -28.27
N ILE A 185 41.94 -46.78 -27.94
CA ILE A 185 43.39 -46.72 -28.22
C ILE A 185 44.11 -47.89 -27.56
N ALA A 186 43.79 -48.23 -26.31
CA ALA A 186 44.40 -49.36 -25.62
C ALA A 186 44.16 -50.70 -26.33
N ARG A 187 42.94 -50.92 -26.84
CA ARG A 187 42.62 -52.11 -27.66
C ARG A 187 43.40 -52.11 -28.98
N GLU A 188 43.46 -50.98 -29.67
CA GLU A 188 44.18 -50.87 -30.94
C GLU A 188 45.69 -51.11 -30.76
N ILE A 189 46.29 -50.53 -29.71
CA ILE A 189 47.70 -50.80 -29.36
C ILE A 189 47.90 -52.28 -29.01
N HIS A 190 47.02 -52.86 -28.19
CA HIS A 190 47.08 -54.28 -27.83
C HIS A 190 47.05 -55.18 -29.08
N ASP A 191 46.12 -54.95 -29.99
CA ASP A 191 45.98 -55.73 -31.21
C ASP A 191 47.19 -55.57 -32.15
N ASN A 192 47.70 -54.34 -32.28
CA ASN A 192 48.86 -54.06 -33.13
C ASN A 192 50.15 -54.69 -32.58
N VAL A 193 50.36 -54.65 -31.24
CA VAL A 193 51.48 -55.33 -30.57
C VAL A 193 51.32 -56.86 -30.66
N GLY A 194 50.10 -57.37 -30.45
CA GLY A 194 49.80 -58.81 -30.56
C GLY A 194 50.13 -59.37 -31.94
N HIS A 195 49.77 -58.63 -33.01
CA HIS A 195 50.12 -58.99 -34.38
C HIS A 195 51.62 -58.90 -34.70
N GLN A 196 52.37 -57.98 -34.07
CA GLN A 196 53.82 -57.91 -34.25
C GLN A 196 54.58 -59.04 -33.54
N LEU A 197 54.03 -59.60 -32.46
CA LEU A 197 54.66 -60.69 -31.70
C LEU A 197 54.34 -62.10 -32.23
N THR A 198 53.33 -62.24 -33.08
CA THR A 198 52.96 -63.53 -33.71
C THR A 198 53.62 -63.77 -35.07
N ARG A 199 54.50 -62.86 -35.51
CA ARG A 199 55.29 -62.96 -36.74
C ARG A 199 56.77 -63.14 -36.42
#